data_AF-A0A7J7YRT8-F1
#
_entry.id   AF-A0A7J7YRT8-F1
#
_cell.length_a   1.000
_cell.length_b   1.000
_cell.length_c   1.000
_cell.angle_alpha   90.00
_cell.angle_beta   90.00
_cell.angle_gamma   90.00
#
_symmetry.space_group_name_H-M   'P 1'
#
loop_
_entity.id
_entity.type
_entity.pdbx_description
1 polymer ?
#
loop_
_entity_poly.entity_id
_entity_poly.type
_entity_poly.pdbx_seq_one_letter_code
_entity_poly.pdbx_strand_id
1 'polypeptide(L)'
;MVSNPVHGLPFLPGTSFTDSTKTAFHRSQTLGYKNGYAIARRPTVGIGGTRLQFNQLSQADLDELANKAPVLTYGEPKQTPPASFIPAHVAFDKKVSSGILRYPLHSSF
;
A
#
# COMPACT_ATOMS: atom_id res chain seq x y z
N MET A 1 11.83 -35.24 -4.64
CA MET A 1 11.99 -34.35 -3.47
C MET A 1 11.92 -32.93 -4.02
N VAL A 2 10.82 -32.21 -3.78
CA VAL A 2 10.63 -30.84 -4.27
C VAL A 2 11.32 -29.90 -3.28
N SER A 3 12.46 -29.34 -3.65
CA SER A 3 13.07 -28.23 -2.94
C SER A 3 12.35 -26.94 -3.35
N ASN A 4 11.22 -26.65 -2.71
CA ASN A 4 10.68 -25.31 -2.79
C ASN A 4 11.72 -24.37 -2.14
N PRO A 5 12.21 -23.34 -2.87
CA PRO A 5 13.14 -22.40 -2.28
C PRO A 5 12.43 -21.73 -1.09
N VAL A 6 13.08 -21.73 0.08
CA VAL A 6 12.64 -20.92 1.21
C VAL A 6 12.65 -19.48 0.73
N HIS A 7 11.45 -18.91 0.57
CA HIS A 7 11.25 -17.56 0.05
C HIS A 7 12.04 -16.57 0.92
N GLY A 8 13.10 -15.97 0.37
CA GLY A 8 13.87 -14.91 1.01
C GLY A 8 15.35 -15.20 1.31
N LEU A 9 15.84 -16.42 1.06
CA LEU A 9 17.28 -16.71 1.19
C LEU A 9 18.06 -16.31 -0.08
N PRO A 10 19.28 -15.75 0.06
CA PRO A 10 20.13 -15.44 -1.08
C PRO A 10 20.61 -16.73 -1.77
N PHE A 11 20.69 -16.69 -3.09
CA PHE A 11 21.27 -17.80 -3.86
C PHE A 11 22.79 -17.79 -3.70
N LEU A 12 23.32 -18.79 -3.00
CA LEU A 12 24.75 -19.01 -2.88
C LEU A 12 25.25 -19.92 -4.02
N PRO A 13 26.43 -19.65 -4.61
CA PRO A 13 27.01 -20.54 -5.62
C PRO A 13 27.17 -21.95 -5.04
N GLY A 14 26.81 -22.98 -5.83
CA GLY A 14 26.86 -24.39 -5.40
C GLY A 14 25.61 -24.91 -4.66
N THR A 15 24.63 -24.06 -4.34
CA THR A 15 23.38 -24.47 -3.66
C THR A 15 22.18 -24.67 -4.61
N SER A 16 22.41 -24.69 -5.92
CA SER A 16 21.36 -24.88 -6.93
C SER A 16 21.24 -26.35 -7.33
N PHE A 17 20.06 -26.93 -7.14
CA PHE A 17 19.74 -28.29 -7.60
C PHE A 17 18.98 -28.22 -8.93
N THR A 18 19.44 -28.95 -9.93
CA THR A 18 18.74 -29.09 -11.21
C THR A 18 17.62 -30.11 -11.07
N ASP A 19 16.42 -29.74 -11.51
CA ASP A 19 15.26 -30.62 -11.50
C ASP A 19 15.16 -31.37 -12.83
N SER A 20 15.36 -32.69 -12.80
CA SER A 20 15.32 -33.56 -13.98
C SER A 20 13.92 -33.77 -14.56
N THR A 21 12.87 -33.38 -13.83
CA THR A 21 11.49 -33.49 -14.32
C THR A 21 11.09 -32.37 -15.29
N LYS A 22 11.91 -31.31 -15.36
CA LYS A 22 11.71 -30.19 -16.29
C LYS A 22 12.13 -30.61 -17.70
N THR A 23 11.17 -30.68 -18.61
CA THR A 23 11.39 -31.14 -20.00
C THR A 23 11.15 -30.06 -21.05
N ALA A 24 10.31 -29.07 -20.75
CA ALA A 24 9.86 -28.06 -21.69
C ALA A 24 10.76 -26.80 -21.72
N PHE A 25 11.87 -26.84 -22.47
CA PHE A 25 12.83 -25.72 -22.56
C PHE A 25 12.63 -24.77 -23.76
N HIS A 26 11.53 -24.95 -24.49
CA HIS A 26 11.21 -24.08 -25.63
C HIS A 26 10.89 -22.64 -25.17
N ARG A 27 11.34 -21.67 -25.95
CA ARG A 27 11.14 -20.25 -25.64
C ARG A 27 9.68 -19.86 -25.84
N SER A 28 9.03 -19.36 -24.80
CA SER A 28 7.67 -18.83 -24.89
C SER A 28 7.66 -17.50 -25.66
N GLN A 29 6.76 -17.38 -26.63
CA GLN A 29 6.53 -16.12 -27.35
C GLN A 29 5.67 -15.17 -26.51
N THR A 30 6.32 -14.21 -25.88
CA THR A 30 5.66 -13.20 -25.03
C THR A 30 5.44 -11.86 -25.73
N LEU A 31 6.12 -11.62 -26.84
CA LEU A 31 6.02 -10.39 -27.63
C LEU A 31 5.67 -10.74 -29.08
N GLY A 32 4.57 -10.18 -29.58
CA GLY A 32 4.16 -10.26 -30.97
C GLY A 32 3.88 -8.86 -31.54
N TYR A 33 3.77 -8.76 -32.85
CA TYR A 33 3.37 -7.53 -33.53
C TYR A 33 2.14 -7.81 -34.40
N LYS A 34 1.16 -6.92 -34.39
CA LYS A 34 -0.01 -6.98 -35.27
C LYS A 34 -0.29 -5.57 -35.79
N ASN A 35 -0.26 -5.41 -37.11
CA ASN A 35 -0.48 -4.13 -37.79
C ASN A 35 0.43 -3.00 -37.29
N GLY A 36 1.70 -3.30 -36.98
CA GLY A 36 2.67 -2.34 -36.45
C GLY A 36 2.59 -2.09 -34.93
N TYR A 37 1.58 -2.62 -34.23
CA TYR A 37 1.46 -2.47 -32.78
C TYR A 37 2.05 -3.68 -32.04
N ALA A 38 2.80 -3.41 -30.97
CA ALA A 38 3.33 -4.42 -30.07
C ALA A 38 2.20 -5.01 -29.21
N ILE A 39 2.08 -6.34 -29.22
CA ILE A 39 1.15 -7.11 -28.39
C ILE A 39 1.96 -7.94 -27.42
N ALA A 40 1.87 -7.59 -26.13
CA ALA A 40 2.41 -8.40 -25.06
C ALA A 40 1.42 -9.53 -24.72
N ARG A 41 1.90 -10.76 -24.70
CA ARG A 41 1.14 -11.95 -24.30
C ARG A 41 1.77 -12.54 -23.05
N ARG A 42 0.97 -12.66 -21.99
CA ARG A 42 1.41 -13.24 -20.72
C ARG A 42 1.48 -14.77 -20.84
N PRO A 43 2.64 -15.39 -20.59
CA PRO A 43 2.74 -16.85 -20.58
C PRO A 43 2.10 -17.43 -19.30
N THR A 44 1.44 -18.58 -19.43
CA THR A 44 0.82 -19.31 -18.30
C THR A 44 1.80 -20.30 -17.66
N VAL A 45 2.73 -20.81 -18.44
CA VAL A 45 3.75 -21.77 -18.03
C VAL A 45 5.13 -21.20 -18.33
N GLY A 46 6.07 -21.42 -17.42
CA GLY A 46 7.46 -21.03 -17.53
C GLY A 46 8.30 -22.14 -18.17
N ILE A 47 9.60 -21.88 -18.28
CA ILE A 47 10.58 -22.83 -18.77
C ILE A 47 10.64 -24.04 -17.82
N GLY A 48 10.68 -25.24 -18.39
CA GLY A 48 10.63 -26.50 -17.66
C GLY A 48 9.22 -26.95 -17.28
N GLY A 49 8.17 -26.34 -17.86
CA GLY A 49 6.77 -26.71 -17.60
C GLY A 49 6.26 -26.25 -16.23
N THR A 50 7.03 -25.44 -15.51
CA THR A 50 6.64 -24.90 -14.21
C THR A 50 5.52 -23.89 -14.39
N ARG A 51 4.36 -24.11 -13.75
CA ARG A 51 3.23 -23.16 -13.80
C ARG A 51 3.66 -21.82 -13.17
N LEU A 52 3.51 -20.73 -13.92
CA LEU A 52 3.83 -19.41 -13.40
C LEU A 52 2.77 -19.01 -12.38
N GLN A 53 3.21 -18.44 -11.26
CA GLN A 53 2.31 -17.93 -10.22
C GLN A 53 1.40 -16.88 -10.85
N PHE A 54 0.12 -17.20 -10.89
CA PHE A 54 -0.91 -16.31 -11.37
C PHE A 54 -1.50 -15.62 -10.16
N ASN A 55 -1.09 -14.37 -9.93
CA ASN A 55 -1.67 -13.53 -8.90
C ASN A 55 -3.09 -13.09 -9.33
N GLN A 56 -4.02 -14.05 -9.39
CA GLN A 56 -5.45 -13.78 -9.47
C GLN A 56 -5.97 -13.81 -8.04
N LEU A 57 -6.17 -12.64 -7.46
CA LEU A 57 -6.92 -12.51 -6.22
C LEU A 57 -8.36 -12.91 -6.50
N SER A 58 -8.95 -13.77 -5.67
CA SER A 58 -10.37 -14.08 -5.77
C SER A 58 -11.19 -12.85 -5.36
N GLN A 59 -12.47 -12.80 -5.74
CA GLN A 59 -13.33 -11.67 -5.33
C GLN A 59 -13.38 -11.52 -3.80
N ALA A 60 -13.34 -12.63 -3.07
CA ALA A 60 -13.29 -12.62 -1.60
C ALA A 60 -11.98 -12.02 -1.07
N ASP A 61 -10.84 -12.35 -1.69
CA ASP A 61 -9.54 -11.77 -1.30
C ASP A 61 -9.47 -10.27 -1.61
N LEU A 62 -10.10 -9.84 -2.70
CA LEU A 62 -10.23 -8.42 -3.05
C LEU A 62 -11.11 -7.67 -2.06
N ASP A 63 -12.24 -8.25 -1.66
CA ASP A 63 -13.14 -7.65 -0.68
C ASP A 63 -12.48 -7.56 0.71
N GLU A 64 -11.71 -8.58 1.13
CA GLU A 64 -10.92 -8.52 2.36
C GLU A 64 -9.84 -7.42 2.28
N LEU A 65 -9.13 -7.30 1.15
CA LEU A 65 -8.08 -6.29 0.97
C LEU A 65 -8.63 -4.86 0.95
N ALA A 66 -9.80 -4.66 0.32
CA ALA A 66 -10.50 -3.39 0.32
C ALA A 66 -10.90 -2.94 1.74
N ASN A 67 -11.26 -3.90 2.59
CA ASN A 67 -11.63 -3.65 3.99
C ASN A 67 -10.42 -3.40 4.90
N LYS A 68 -9.26 -4.02 4.62
CA LYS A 68 -8.08 -3.91 5.51
C LYS A 68 -7.32 -2.60 5.40
N ALA A 69 -7.34 -1.94 4.24
CA ALA A 69 -6.68 -0.66 4.07
C ALA A 69 -7.24 0.14 2.88
N PRO A 70 -8.41 0.79 3.04
CA PRO A 70 -8.96 1.65 2.00
C PRO A 70 -7.98 2.77 1.57
N VAL A 71 -7.07 3.18 2.46
CA VAL A 71 -6.00 4.15 2.17
C VAL A 71 -4.99 3.67 1.13
N LEU A 72 -4.67 2.37 1.07
CA LEU A 72 -3.72 1.81 0.10
C LEU A 72 -4.31 1.71 -1.31
N THR A 73 -5.64 1.59 -1.43
CA THR A 73 -6.34 1.45 -2.72
C THR A 73 -6.83 2.79 -3.26
N TYR A 74 -7.32 3.68 -2.39
CA TYR A 74 -7.94 4.95 -2.79
C TYR A 74 -7.16 6.19 -2.34
N GLY A 75 -6.01 6.02 -1.66
CA GLY A 75 -5.24 7.12 -1.08
C GLY A 75 -5.80 7.59 0.26
N GLU A 76 -5.09 8.51 0.93
CA GLU A 76 -5.63 9.12 2.14
C GLU A 76 -6.93 9.86 1.83
N PRO A 77 -7.98 9.69 2.67
CA PRO A 77 -9.21 10.46 2.51
C PRO A 77 -8.86 11.95 2.56
N LYS A 78 -9.40 12.71 1.60
CA LYS A 78 -9.17 14.15 1.46
C LYS A 78 -9.36 14.83 2.82
N GLN A 79 -8.27 15.37 3.38
CA GLN A 79 -8.28 16.08 4.65
C GLN A 79 -9.37 17.15 4.60
N THR A 80 -10.19 17.20 5.66
CA THR A 80 -11.25 18.20 5.81
C THR A 80 -10.64 19.58 5.57
N PRO A 81 -11.29 20.45 4.75
CA PRO A 81 -10.78 21.78 4.51
C PRO A 81 -10.43 22.46 5.85
N PRO A 82 -9.23 23.05 5.99
CA PRO A 82 -8.87 23.75 7.21
C PRO A 82 -9.92 24.82 7.48
N ALA A 83 -10.28 24.99 8.75
CA ALA A 83 -11.22 26.03 9.15
C ALA A 83 -10.75 27.40 8.63
N SER A 84 -11.68 28.21 8.14
CA SER A 84 -11.36 29.55 7.66
C SER A 84 -10.68 30.36 8.76
N PHE A 85 -9.59 31.04 8.42
CA PHE A 85 -8.92 31.95 9.34
C PHE A 85 -9.87 33.08 9.76
N ILE A 86 -10.07 33.25 11.08
CA ILE A 86 -10.86 34.35 11.65
C ILE A 86 -9.88 35.24 12.42
N PRO A 87 -9.66 36.50 11.99
CA PRO A 87 -8.81 37.44 12.70
C PRO A 87 -9.28 37.67 14.15
N ALA A 88 -8.34 37.93 15.06
CA ALA A 88 -8.63 38.12 16.50
C ALA A 88 -9.67 39.22 16.77
N HIS A 89 -9.63 40.32 16.00
CA HIS A 89 -10.59 41.43 16.13
C HIS A 89 -12.03 41.03 15.75
N VAL A 90 -12.21 40.01 14.91
CA VAL A 90 -13.54 39.45 14.57
C VAL A 90 -13.93 38.37 15.58
N ALA A 91 -12.99 37.50 15.97
CA ALA A 91 -13.24 36.38 16.89
C ALA A 91 -13.63 36.82 18.32
N PHE A 92 -13.12 37.99 18.73
CA PHE A 92 -13.35 38.60 20.04
C PHE A 92 -14.17 39.90 19.97
N ASP A 93 -14.85 40.17 18.86
CA ASP A 93 -15.78 41.31 18.81
C ASP A 93 -16.77 41.22 19.98
N LYS A 94 -16.86 42.31 20.76
CA LYS A 94 -17.72 42.45 21.95
C LYS A 94 -17.46 41.48 23.11
N LYS A 95 -16.39 40.68 23.08
CA LYS A 95 -16.02 39.82 24.22
C LYS A 95 -15.13 40.59 25.19
N VAL A 96 -15.64 40.82 26.40
CA VAL A 96 -14.90 41.48 27.49
C VAL A 96 -14.85 40.52 28.70
N SER A 97 -13.66 40.22 29.18
CA SER A 97 -13.46 39.50 30.45
C SER A 97 -13.27 40.52 31.57
N SER A 98 -14.18 40.52 32.55
CA SER A 98 -14.07 41.34 33.77
C SER A 98 -13.69 40.45 34.95
N GLY A 99 -12.52 40.68 35.53
CA GLY A 99 -12.06 40.01 36.76
C GLY A 99 -12.22 40.91 37.98
N ILE A 100 -12.55 40.32 39.14
CA ILE A 100 -12.61 41.02 40.43
C ILE A 100 -11.35 40.69 41.22
N LEU A 101 -10.57 41.71 41.59
CA LEU A 101 -9.45 41.56 42.52
C LEU A 101 -9.96 41.77 43.96
N ARG A 102 -9.73 40.80 44.85
CA ARG A 102 -10.02 40.94 46.29
C ARG A 102 -8.71 41.25 47.02
N TYR A 103 -8.69 42.37 47.75
CA TYR A 103 -7.61 42.68 48.68
C TYR A 103 -7.97 42.18 50.08
N PRO A 104 -7.12 41.38 50.75
CA PRO A 104 -7.36 40.98 52.13
C PRO A 104 -7.06 42.15 53.08
N LEU A 105 -8.03 42.48 53.93
CA LEU A 105 -7.84 43.39 55.07
C LEU A 105 -7.21 42.58 56.21
N HIS A 106 -5.97 42.91 56.60
CA HIS A 106 -5.37 42.39 57.83
C HIS A 106 -5.82 43.27 59.00
N SER A 107 -6.57 42.68 59.94
CA SER A 107 -6.91 43.32 61.22
C SER A 107 -5.73 43.17 62.17
N SER A 108 -5.03 44.27 62.46
CA SER A 108 -4.09 44.33 63.58
C SER A 108 -4.82 44.84 64.82
N PHE A 109 -5.13 43.94 65.76
CA PHE A 109 -5.41 44.23 67.16
C PHE A 109 -4.90 43.09 68.02
#